data_AF-A0A1G7EFX7-F1
#
_entry.id   AF-A0A1G7EFX7-F1
#
_cell.length_a   1.000
_cell.length_b   1.000
_cell.length_c   1.000
_cell.angle_alpha   90.00
_cell.angle_beta   90.00
_cell.angle_gamma   90.00
#
_symmetry.space_group_name_H-M   'P 1'
#
loop_
_entity.id
_entity.type
_entity.pdbx_description
1 polymer ?
#
loop_
_entity_poly.entity_id
_entity_poly.type
_entity_poly.pdbx_seq_one_letter_code
_entity_poly.pdbx_strand_id
1 'polypeptide(L)'
;MRLAIAIAAFGLVLGAPVVVPTSFMNQAEAQSTATLPAAEQASVDAAIDAVLANTALTADQITQQIATIVQNSSNPAAAAKRVAAKVSSTPGLSTAVVQATGAGLMQVVTNLQSTNPAVASDIQVTVAMSSSADFQIGYVNGPTTVAQLGGNNQQTGGQQAGGQQQGSTQTPVVRRTTTRRTIVPPRPRIPTTPIVPVIVEPNPAQAGSPT
;
A
#
# COMPACT_ATOMS: atom_id res chain seq x y z
N MET A 1 12.21 44.91 24.22
CA MET A 1 13.05 43.76 24.62
C MET A 1 13.19 43.74 26.14
N ARG A 2 12.50 42.84 26.86
CA ARG A 2 12.96 42.25 28.14
C ARG A 2 12.30 40.89 28.29
N LEU A 3 13.16 39.89 28.29
CA LEU A 3 12.94 38.45 28.41
C LEU A 3 12.63 38.12 29.87
N ALA A 4 11.59 37.33 30.13
CA ALA A 4 11.34 36.73 31.45
C ALA A 4 11.45 35.21 31.31
N ILE A 5 12.59 34.68 31.76
CA ILE A 5 12.85 33.26 31.98
C ILE A 5 12.32 32.94 33.37
N ALA A 6 11.36 32.02 33.48
CA ALA A 6 10.96 31.42 34.74
C ALA A 6 11.55 30.01 34.80
N ILE A 7 12.57 29.83 35.65
CA ILE A 7 13.07 28.54 36.11
C ILE A 7 12.60 28.37 37.56
N ALA A 8 11.82 27.32 37.81
CA ALA A 8 11.58 26.73 39.12
C ALA A 8 10.88 25.37 38.88
N ALA A 9 11.19 24.26 39.53
CA ALA A 9 12.21 23.91 40.49
C ALA A 9 12.35 22.38 40.48
N PHE A 10 13.57 21.90 40.74
CA PHE A 10 13.90 20.50 40.99
C PHE A 10 13.23 20.03 42.29
N GLY A 11 12.30 19.07 42.20
CA GLY A 11 11.78 18.32 43.34
C GLY A 11 12.56 17.02 43.51
N LEU A 12 13.30 16.92 44.62
CA LEU A 12 14.13 15.79 45.01
C LEU A 12 13.28 14.54 45.31
N VAL A 13 13.70 13.43 44.71
CA VAL A 13 13.21 12.05 44.87
C VAL A 13 13.42 11.53 46.29
N LEU A 14 12.42 10.86 46.87
CA LEU A 14 12.61 9.77 47.85
C LEU A 14 11.37 8.86 47.85
N GLY A 15 11.53 7.60 47.41
CA GLY A 15 10.74 6.48 47.95
C GLY A 15 9.75 5.72 47.06
N ALA A 16 9.90 5.65 45.73
CA ALA A 16 9.15 4.70 44.91
C ALA A 16 10.11 3.85 44.06
N PRO A 17 9.89 2.53 43.91
CA PRO A 17 10.72 1.70 43.05
C PRO A 17 10.74 2.32 41.66
N VAL A 18 11.94 2.63 41.17
CA VAL A 18 12.17 3.02 39.79
C VAL A 18 11.83 1.81 38.93
N VAL A 19 10.56 1.68 38.57
CA VAL A 19 10.19 1.00 37.34
C VAL A 19 10.72 1.92 36.25
N VAL A 20 11.94 1.67 35.79
CA VAL A 20 12.39 2.21 34.51
C VAL A 20 11.34 1.70 33.52
N PRO A 21 10.55 2.56 32.85
CA PRO A 21 9.89 2.08 31.67
C PRO A 21 11.02 1.82 30.67
N THR A 22 11.49 0.58 30.61
CA THR A 22 11.93 0.02 29.33
C THR A 22 10.68 -0.18 28.48
N SER A 23 9.98 0.92 28.18
CA SER A 23 9.26 0.96 26.93
C SER A 23 10.36 1.01 25.88
N PHE A 24 10.70 -0.18 25.38
CA PHE A 24 10.97 -0.28 23.96
C PHE A 24 9.77 0.39 23.31
N MET A 25 9.92 1.68 22.99
CA MET A 25 8.98 2.41 22.17
C MET A 25 9.01 1.65 20.86
N ASN A 26 8.03 0.78 20.71
CA ASN A 26 7.86 -0.04 19.53
C ASN A 26 7.82 0.99 18.40
N GLN A 27 8.81 1.03 17.52
CA GLN A 27 8.87 2.06 16.47
C GLN A 27 7.61 2.06 15.58
N ALA A 28 6.76 1.03 15.70
CA ALA A 28 5.41 0.98 15.17
C ALA A 28 4.46 2.06 15.72
N GLU A 29 4.67 2.60 16.93
CA GLU A 29 3.81 3.63 17.55
C GLU A 29 4.30 5.06 17.29
N ALA A 30 5.52 5.24 16.79
CA ALA A 30 5.90 6.49 16.13
C ALA A 30 5.31 6.52 14.70
N GLN A 31 4.10 6.00 14.51
CA GLN A 31 3.31 6.27 13.32
C GLN A 31 3.07 7.77 13.29
N SER A 32 3.66 8.43 12.30
CA SER A 32 3.41 9.83 12.00
C SER A 32 1.90 10.08 12.00
N THR A 33 1.41 10.74 13.04
CA THR A 33 0.03 11.26 13.17
C THR A 33 -0.17 12.47 12.28
N ALA A 34 0.75 12.73 11.35
CA ALA A 34 0.67 13.84 10.45
C ALA A 34 -0.60 13.69 9.59
N THR A 35 -1.53 14.60 9.81
CA THR A 35 -2.77 14.76 9.08
C THR A 35 -2.63 15.93 8.11
N LEU A 36 -3.44 15.93 7.05
CA LEU A 36 -3.53 17.08 6.16
C LEU A 36 -4.37 18.17 6.82
N PRO A 37 -4.07 19.46 6.58
CA PRO A 37 -5.00 20.54 6.89
C PRO A 37 -6.35 20.28 6.20
N ALA A 38 -7.46 20.60 6.86
CA ALA A 38 -8.79 20.20 6.41
C ALA A 38 -9.12 20.64 4.97
N ALA A 39 -8.70 21.84 4.57
CA ALA A 39 -8.92 22.35 3.21
C ALA A 39 -8.13 21.57 2.14
N GLU A 40 -6.89 21.19 2.45
CA GLU A 40 -6.08 20.36 1.55
C GLU A 40 -6.63 18.93 1.52
N GLN A 41 -7.03 18.38 2.67
CA GLN A 41 -7.61 17.06 2.74
C GLN A 41 -8.85 16.93 1.85
N ALA A 42 -9.77 17.89 1.91
CA ALA A 42 -10.96 17.90 1.05
C ALA A 42 -10.59 17.96 -0.44
N SER A 43 -9.56 18.72 -0.79
CA SER A 43 -9.07 18.82 -2.17
C SER A 43 -8.43 17.52 -2.66
N VAL A 44 -7.61 16.89 -1.82
CA VAL A 44 -6.99 15.58 -2.10
C VAL A 44 -8.06 14.49 -2.22
N ASP A 45 -9.03 14.47 -1.31
CA ASP A 45 -10.13 13.50 -1.35
C ASP A 45 -10.96 13.65 -2.64
N ALA A 46 -11.31 14.88 -3.02
CA ALA A 46 -12.05 15.15 -4.25
C ALA A 46 -11.26 14.73 -5.50
N ALA A 47 -9.94 14.98 -5.51
CA ALA A 47 -9.09 14.56 -6.62
C ALA A 47 -9.01 13.02 -6.71
N ILE A 48 -8.88 12.32 -5.58
CA ILE A 48 -8.88 10.85 -5.55
C ILE A 48 -10.23 10.31 -6.03
N ASP A 49 -11.35 10.85 -5.53
CA ASP A 49 -12.68 10.43 -5.94
C ASP A 49 -12.90 10.64 -7.44
N ALA A 50 -12.41 11.75 -8.01
CA ALA A 50 -12.48 12.01 -9.44
C ALA A 50 -11.69 10.97 -10.27
N VAL A 51 -10.52 10.54 -9.80
CA VAL A 51 -9.75 9.47 -10.47
C VAL A 51 -10.51 8.14 -10.38
N LEU A 52 -10.96 7.77 -9.19
CA LEU A 52 -11.59 6.47 -8.94
C LEU A 52 -12.97 6.33 -9.61
N ALA A 53 -13.71 7.43 -9.77
CA ALA A 53 -15.00 7.45 -10.44
C ALA A 53 -14.89 7.51 -11.97
N ASN A 54 -13.72 7.87 -12.52
CA ASN A 54 -13.54 8.06 -13.96
C ASN A 54 -13.23 6.73 -14.65
N THR A 55 -14.28 6.10 -15.19
CA THR A 55 -14.20 4.83 -15.91
C THR A 55 -13.55 4.91 -17.28
N ALA A 56 -13.25 6.12 -17.78
CA ALA A 56 -12.56 6.31 -19.06
C ALA A 56 -11.03 6.32 -18.93
N LEU A 57 -10.49 6.36 -17.71
CA LEU A 57 -9.05 6.34 -17.48
C LEU A 57 -8.49 4.94 -17.69
N THR A 58 -7.34 4.87 -18.37
CA THR A 58 -6.54 3.64 -18.40
C THR A 58 -5.85 3.42 -17.06
N ALA A 59 -5.40 2.18 -16.79
CA ALA A 59 -4.64 1.86 -15.59
C ALA A 59 -3.39 2.76 -15.43
N ASP A 60 -2.65 3.01 -16.50
CA ASP A 60 -1.48 3.89 -16.48
C ASP A 60 -1.86 5.33 -16.11
N GLN A 61 -2.99 5.84 -16.63
CA GLN A 61 -3.47 7.18 -16.29
C GLN A 61 -3.88 7.27 -14.82
N ILE A 62 -4.52 6.24 -14.27
CA ILE A 62 -4.84 6.16 -12.84
C ILE A 62 -3.55 6.17 -12.01
N THR A 63 -2.59 5.31 -12.34
CA THR A 63 -1.28 5.24 -11.67
C THR A 63 -0.61 6.61 -11.62
N GLN A 64 -0.52 7.30 -12.76
CA GLN A 64 0.13 8.61 -12.84
C GLN A 64 -0.63 9.71 -12.08
N GLN A 65 -1.97 9.72 -12.16
CA GLN A 65 -2.77 10.73 -11.45
C GLN A 65 -2.69 10.53 -9.93
N ILE A 66 -2.80 9.30 -9.44
CA ILE A 66 -2.64 8.99 -8.01
C ILE A 66 -1.22 9.37 -7.53
N ALA A 67 -0.19 9.01 -8.31
CA ALA A 67 1.18 9.37 -7.98
C ALA A 67 1.37 10.89 -7.90
N THR A 68 0.75 11.64 -8.81
CA THR A 68 0.82 13.12 -8.86
C THR A 68 0.09 13.75 -7.68
N ILE A 69 -1.14 13.29 -7.37
CA ILE A 69 -1.92 13.80 -6.23
C ILE A 69 -1.12 13.66 -4.93
N VAL A 70 -0.52 12.49 -4.71
CA VAL A 70 0.21 12.21 -3.48
C VAL A 70 1.55 12.96 -3.43
N GLN A 71 2.30 13.02 -4.54
CA GLN A 71 3.59 13.74 -4.58
C GLN A 71 3.45 15.25 -4.42
N ASN A 72 2.38 15.85 -4.93
CA ASN A 72 2.16 17.28 -4.86
C ASN A 72 1.51 17.74 -3.54
N SER A 73 1.09 16.80 -2.68
CA SER A 73 0.57 17.14 -1.36
C SER A 73 1.67 17.70 -0.47
N SER A 74 1.31 18.64 0.41
CA SER A 74 2.22 19.14 1.45
C SER A 74 2.70 18.03 2.40
N ASN A 75 1.95 16.93 2.47
CA ASN A 75 2.30 15.74 3.22
C ASN A 75 1.94 14.45 2.44
N PRO A 76 2.88 13.91 1.65
CA PRO A 76 2.64 12.72 0.84
C PRO A 76 2.24 11.48 1.65
N ALA A 77 2.76 11.29 2.87
CA ALA A 77 2.37 10.16 3.72
C ALA A 77 0.90 10.26 4.13
N ALA A 78 0.43 11.45 4.51
CA ALA A 78 -0.96 11.67 4.85
C ALA A 78 -1.88 11.50 3.64
N ALA A 79 -1.49 12.02 2.47
CA ALA A 79 -2.25 11.83 1.23
C ALA A 79 -2.34 10.34 0.83
N ALA A 80 -1.26 9.56 0.96
CA ALA A 80 -1.29 8.13 0.70
C ALA A 80 -2.24 7.37 1.63
N LYS A 81 -2.33 7.77 2.91
CA LYS A 81 -3.35 7.24 3.85
C LYS A 81 -4.76 7.52 3.37
N ARG A 82 -5.03 8.69 2.80
CA ARG A 82 -6.33 9.02 2.18
C ARG A 82 -6.62 8.12 0.97
N VAL A 83 -5.64 7.90 0.09
CA VAL A 83 -5.77 6.97 -1.05
C VAL A 83 -6.14 5.57 -0.59
N ALA A 84 -5.38 5.00 0.36
CA ALA A 84 -5.65 3.66 0.87
C ALA A 84 -7.03 3.56 1.55
N ALA A 85 -7.43 4.59 2.30
CA ALA A 85 -8.75 4.66 2.91
C ALA A 85 -9.86 4.67 1.85
N LYS A 86 -9.73 5.51 0.80
CA LYS A 86 -10.70 5.60 -0.30
C LYS A 86 -10.82 4.30 -1.08
N VAL A 87 -9.71 3.65 -1.42
CA VAL A 87 -9.74 2.32 -2.06
C VAL A 87 -10.48 1.29 -1.21
N SER A 88 -10.29 1.33 0.11
CA SER A 88 -10.92 0.40 1.04
C SER A 88 -12.41 0.70 1.28
N SER A 89 -12.81 1.98 1.22
CA SER A 89 -14.17 2.42 1.52
C SER A 89 -15.09 2.51 0.30
N THR A 90 -14.54 2.53 -0.92
CA THR A 90 -15.33 2.67 -2.15
C THR A 90 -15.74 1.30 -2.69
N PRO A 91 -17.02 0.90 -2.54
CA PRO A 91 -17.50 -0.39 -3.04
C PRO A 91 -17.55 -0.39 -4.57
N GLY A 92 -17.30 -1.56 -5.17
CA GLY A 92 -17.48 -1.76 -6.61
C GLY A 92 -16.32 -1.28 -7.48
N LEU A 93 -15.19 -0.84 -6.90
CA LEU A 93 -13.97 -0.62 -7.68
C LEU A 93 -13.51 -1.92 -8.33
N SER A 94 -13.12 -1.85 -9.60
CA SER A 94 -12.57 -3.00 -10.31
C SER A 94 -11.16 -3.31 -9.81
N THR A 95 -10.77 -4.59 -9.87
CA THR A 95 -9.41 -5.03 -9.52
C THR A 95 -8.33 -4.24 -10.27
N ALA A 96 -8.58 -3.88 -11.54
CA ALA A 96 -7.64 -3.08 -12.34
C ALA A 96 -7.42 -1.67 -11.76
N VAL A 97 -8.50 -0.99 -11.33
CA VAL A 97 -8.41 0.33 -10.70
C VAL A 97 -7.69 0.26 -9.36
N VAL A 98 -8.02 -0.74 -8.54
CA VAL A 98 -7.39 -0.97 -7.23
C VAL A 98 -5.90 -1.23 -7.39
N GLN A 99 -5.52 -2.10 -8.32
CA GLN A 99 -4.12 -2.40 -8.61
C GLN A 99 -3.36 -1.19 -9.17
N ALA A 100 -3.95 -0.45 -10.12
CA ALA A 100 -3.35 0.76 -10.67
C ALA A 100 -3.12 1.85 -9.60
N THR A 101 -4.04 1.95 -8.64
CA THR A 101 -3.91 2.87 -7.49
C THR A 101 -2.75 2.46 -6.58
N GLY A 102 -2.62 1.17 -6.28
CA GLY A 102 -1.48 0.63 -5.54
C GLY A 102 -0.16 0.92 -6.26
N ALA A 103 -0.12 0.70 -7.58
CA ALA A 103 1.05 1.00 -8.42
C ALA A 103 1.44 2.49 -8.38
N GLY A 104 0.47 3.40 -8.30
CA GLY A 104 0.71 4.83 -8.14
C GLY A 104 1.45 5.17 -6.85
N LEU A 105 1.13 4.50 -5.74
CA LEU A 105 1.85 4.67 -4.48
C LEU A 105 3.28 4.09 -4.54
N MET A 106 3.52 3.01 -5.28
CA MET A 106 4.86 2.48 -5.49
C MET A 106 5.74 3.46 -6.27
N GLN A 107 5.17 4.14 -7.27
CA GLN A 107 5.88 5.19 -7.99
C GLN A 107 6.26 6.36 -7.07
N VAL A 108 5.36 6.78 -6.17
CA VAL A 108 5.67 7.82 -5.16
C VAL A 108 6.80 7.36 -4.25
N VAL A 109 6.73 6.14 -3.71
CA VAL A 109 7.78 5.58 -2.85
C VAL A 109 9.11 5.55 -3.57
N THR A 110 9.14 5.11 -4.83
CA THR A 110 10.35 5.11 -5.66
C THR A 110 10.97 6.51 -5.76
N ASN A 111 10.16 7.53 -5.99
CA ASN A 111 10.63 8.92 -6.13
C ASN A 111 11.11 9.50 -4.78
N LEU A 112 10.50 9.09 -3.67
CA LEU A 112 10.84 9.59 -2.33
C LEU A 112 11.97 8.79 -1.67
N GLN A 113 12.30 7.58 -2.13
CA GLN A 113 13.25 6.71 -1.45
C GLN A 113 14.63 7.34 -1.25
N SER A 114 15.08 8.17 -2.20
CA SER A 114 16.38 8.85 -2.13
C SER A 114 16.33 10.25 -1.50
N THR A 115 15.16 10.89 -1.44
CA THR A 115 15.01 12.29 -1.01
C THR A 115 14.33 12.43 0.35
N ASN A 116 13.39 11.53 0.67
CA ASN A 116 12.67 11.47 1.92
C ASN A 116 12.28 10.01 2.28
N PRO A 117 13.25 9.20 2.72
CA PRO A 117 13.05 7.77 3.00
C PRO A 117 12.07 7.51 4.15
N ALA A 118 11.93 8.44 5.10
CA ALA A 118 10.97 8.32 6.19
C ALA A 118 9.53 8.35 5.67
N VAL A 119 9.20 9.33 4.81
CA VAL A 119 7.88 9.41 4.17
C VAL A 119 7.64 8.21 3.25
N ALA A 120 8.66 7.77 2.51
CA ALA A 120 8.57 6.56 1.69
C ALA A 120 8.22 5.30 2.52
N SER A 121 8.84 5.16 3.70
CA SER A 121 8.55 4.08 4.65
C SER A 121 7.13 4.18 5.22
N ASP A 122 6.65 5.37 5.56
CA ASP A 122 5.29 5.56 6.06
C ASP A 122 4.22 5.14 5.02
N ILE A 123 4.49 5.42 3.74
CA ILE A 123 3.62 4.99 2.64
C ILE A 123 3.66 3.45 2.50
N GLN A 124 4.84 2.83 2.57
CA GLN A 124 4.98 1.36 2.56
C GLN A 124 4.15 0.71 3.68
N VAL A 125 4.25 1.23 4.90
CA VAL A 125 3.47 0.74 6.06
C VAL A 125 1.97 0.93 5.81
N THR A 126 1.56 2.09 5.28
CA THR A 126 0.16 2.37 4.95
C THR A 126 -0.41 1.33 3.98
N VAL A 127 0.35 0.96 2.94
CA VAL A 127 -0.07 -0.06 1.98
C VAL A 127 -0.11 -1.44 2.63
N ALA A 128 0.90 -1.80 3.43
CA ALA A 128 0.96 -3.08 4.12
C ALA A 128 -0.19 -3.28 5.11
N MET A 129 -0.71 -2.20 5.69
CA MET A 129 -1.87 -2.21 6.59
C MET A 129 -3.22 -2.19 5.86
N SER A 130 -3.23 -2.02 4.53
CA SER A 130 -4.48 -2.07 3.76
C SER A 130 -5.09 -3.47 3.80
N SER A 131 -6.41 -3.56 3.96
CA SER A 131 -7.14 -4.82 3.92
C SER A 131 -7.33 -5.37 2.51
N SER A 132 -7.00 -4.59 1.47
CA SER A 132 -7.16 -4.98 0.06
C SER A 132 -5.92 -5.70 -0.47
N ALA A 133 -6.05 -6.99 -0.76
CA ALA A 133 -4.99 -7.78 -1.37
C ALA A 133 -4.62 -7.29 -2.78
N ASP A 134 -5.61 -6.91 -3.60
CA ASP A 134 -5.38 -6.34 -4.92
C ASP A 134 -4.60 -5.03 -4.86
N PHE A 135 -4.83 -4.22 -3.84
CA PHE A 135 -4.10 -2.97 -3.63
C PHE A 135 -2.63 -3.25 -3.32
N GLN A 136 -2.35 -4.22 -2.45
CA GLN A 136 -0.99 -4.66 -2.14
C GLN A 136 -0.30 -5.29 -3.37
N ILE A 137 -1.01 -6.10 -4.16
CA ILE A 137 -0.50 -6.68 -5.40
C ILE A 137 -0.12 -5.58 -6.40
N GLY A 138 -1.01 -4.60 -6.60
CA GLY A 138 -0.76 -3.46 -7.46
C GLY A 138 0.45 -2.64 -7.03
N TYR A 139 0.61 -2.44 -5.72
CA TYR A 139 1.78 -1.78 -5.15
C TYR A 139 3.08 -2.55 -5.44
N VAL A 140 3.13 -3.84 -5.13
CA VAL A 140 4.36 -4.66 -5.32
C VAL A 140 4.73 -4.79 -6.79
N ASN A 141 3.74 -4.85 -7.68
CA ASN A 141 3.95 -4.95 -9.13
C ASN A 141 4.02 -3.57 -9.83
N GLY A 142 3.96 -2.48 -9.06
CA GLY A 142 3.96 -1.12 -9.58
C GLY A 142 5.29 -0.74 -10.24
N PRO A 143 5.29 0.31 -11.07
CA PRO A 143 6.51 0.78 -11.71
C PRO A 143 7.51 1.30 -10.67
N THR A 144 8.75 0.85 -10.81
CA THR A 144 9.91 1.26 -9.99
C THR A 144 10.81 2.27 -10.71
N THR A 145 10.33 2.83 -11.82
CA THR A 145 11.05 3.84 -12.59
C THR A 145 10.88 5.22 -11.95
N VAL A 146 12.00 5.86 -11.62
CA VAL A 146 12.01 7.25 -11.17
C VAL A 146 11.53 8.14 -12.32
N ALA A 147 10.43 8.85 -12.13
CA ALA A 147 10.05 9.90 -13.06
C ALA A 147 11.05 11.05 -12.86
N GLN A 148 11.93 11.28 -13.83
CA GLN A 148 12.87 12.38 -13.83
C GLN A 148 12.06 13.69 -13.95
N LEU A 149 11.74 14.31 -12.81
CA LEU A 149 11.12 15.64 -12.78
C LEU A 149 12.01 16.60 -13.56
N GLY A 150 11.41 17.33 -14.51
CA GLY A 150 12.09 18.03 -15.59
C GLY A 150 13.38 18.76 -15.21
N GLY A 151 14.49 18.27 -15.74
CA GLY A 151 15.72 19.06 -15.91
C GLY A 151 15.66 19.74 -17.26
N ASN A 152 15.40 21.05 -17.28
CA ASN A 152 15.73 21.87 -18.44
C ASN A 152 17.25 21.83 -18.64
N ASN A 153 17.67 21.37 -19.83
CA ASN A 153 18.98 21.55 -20.47
C ASN A 153 20.21 21.63 -19.55
N GLN A 154 21.03 20.57 -19.57
CA GLN A 154 22.42 20.71 -20.04
C GLN A 154 22.84 19.42 -20.78
N GLN A 155 22.69 19.49 -22.09
CA GLN A 155 23.54 18.81 -23.04
C GLN A 155 24.99 19.28 -22.79
N THR A 156 25.87 18.36 -22.38
CA THR A 156 27.32 18.54 -22.53
C THR A 156 27.88 17.30 -23.22
N GLY A 157 27.96 17.33 -24.54
CA GLY A 157 28.98 16.58 -25.29
C GLY A 157 30.28 17.41 -25.28
N GLY A 158 31.49 16.89 -25.44
CA GLY A 158 31.97 15.54 -25.73
C GLY A 158 33.50 15.58 -25.92
N GLN A 159 34.04 14.52 -26.53
CA GLN A 159 35.45 14.25 -26.94
C GLN A 159 36.31 13.63 -25.82
N GLN A 160 36.96 12.47 -25.99
CA GLN A 160 37.76 12.03 -27.14
C GLN A 160 37.61 10.54 -27.50
N ALA A 161 37.85 10.30 -28.79
CA ALA A 161 37.87 9.01 -29.47
C ALA A 161 39.19 8.24 -29.28
N GLY A 162 39.12 6.92 -29.42
CA GLY A 162 40.19 6.10 -29.98
C GLY A 162 40.78 5.04 -29.05
N GLY A 163 40.47 3.77 -29.32
CA GLY A 163 41.22 2.63 -28.77
C GLY A 163 40.37 1.38 -28.59
N GLN A 164 40.60 0.39 -29.45
CA GLN A 164 39.98 -0.94 -29.40
C GLN A 164 40.19 -1.59 -28.02
N GLN A 165 39.11 -2.12 -27.42
CA GLN A 165 39.18 -3.34 -26.63
C GLN A 165 37.80 -3.99 -26.48
N GLN A 166 37.76 -5.22 -26.99
CA GLN A 166 36.73 -6.23 -26.87
C GLN A 166 36.35 -6.45 -25.39
N GLY A 167 35.11 -6.15 -25.02
CA GLY A 167 34.58 -6.39 -23.69
C GLY A 167 33.11 -6.79 -23.81
N SER A 168 32.82 -8.05 -23.50
CA SER A 168 31.50 -8.68 -23.56
C SER A 168 30.36 -7.78 -23.07
N THR A 169 29.26 -7.72 -23.81
CA THR A 169 27.96 -7.26 -23.31
C THR A 169 27.55 -8.17 -22.15
N GLN A 170 27.93 -7.80 -20.93
CA GLN A 170 27.51 -8.52 -19.74
C GLN A 170 26.12 -8.03 -19.37
N THR A 171 25.11 -8.69 -19.93
CA THR A 171 23.74 -8.60 -19.44
C THR A 171 23.76 -8.97 -17.95
N PRO A 172 23.24 -8.14 -17.03
CA PRO A 172 23.19 -8.52 -15.62
C PRO A 172 22.30 -9.76 -15.48
N VAL A 173 22.91 -10.90 -15.11
CA VAL A 173 22.17 -12.12 -14.77
C VAL A 173 21.52 -11.88 -13.40
N VAL A 174 20.24 -11.54 -13.41
CA VAL A 174 19.41 -11.50 -12.20
C VAL A 174 19.32 -12.92 -11.64
N ARG A 175 19.98 -13.19 -10.51
CA ARG A 175 19.77 -14.43 -9.74
C ARG A 175 18.36 -14.40 -9.14
N ARG A 176 17.39 -15.02 -9.82
CA ARG A 176 16.10 -15.36 -9.22
C ARG A 176 16.31 -16.43 -8.15
N THR A 177 16.21 -16.06 -6.88
CA THR A 177 15.93 -17.01 -5.80
C THR A 177 14.46 -17.40 -5.88
N THR A 178 14.16 -18.45 -6.66
CA THR A 178 12.81 -19.03 -6.69
C THR A 178 12.64 -19.89 -5.44
N THR A 179 12.11 -19.32 -4.36
CA THR A 179 11.64 -20.14 -3.23
C THR A 179 10.38 -20.88 -3.69
N ARG A 180 10.53 -22.15 -4.09
CA ARG A 180 9.39 -23.06 -4.31
C ARG A 180 8.67 -23.26 -2.97
N ARG A 181 7.59 -22.52 -2.74
CA ARG A 181 6.58 -22.95 -1.76
C ARG A 181 5.84 -24.13 -2.37
N THR A 182 6.00 -25.32 -1.81
CA THR A 182 5.11 -26.45 -2.07
C THR A 182 3.73 -26.05 -1.56
N ILE A 183 2.81 -25.70 -2.47
CA ILE A 183 1.42 -25.49 -2.13
C ILE A 183 0.83 -26.87 -1.85
N VAL A 184 0.65 -27.21 -0.58
CA VAL A 184 -0.13 -28.38 -0.19
C VAL A 184 -1.59 -28.06 -0.51
N PRO A 185 -2.26 -28.83 -1.39
CA PRO A 185 -3.65 -28.56 -1.70
C PRO A 185 -4.52 -28.67 -0.43
N PRO A 186 -5.57 -27.85 -0.28
CA PRO A 186 -6.49 -27.95 0.85
C PRO A 186 -7.05 -29.37 0.95
N ARG A 187 -7.03 -29.96 2.14
CA ARG A 187 -7.62 -31.28 2.39
C ARG A 187 -9.10 -31.27 1.93
N PRO A 188 -9.57 -32.27 1.16
CA PRO A 188 -10.97 -32.37 0.78
C PRO A 188 -11.85 -32.33 2.04
N ARG A 189 -12.78 -31.38 2.11
CA ARG A 189 -13.77 -31.32 3.20
C ARG A 189 -14.84 -32.37 2.92
N ILE A 190 -14.90 -33.40 3.77
CA ILE A 190 -16.04 -34.32 3.80
C ILE A 190 -17.21 -33.53 4.44
N PRO A 191 -18.38 -33.43 3.79
CA PRO A 191 -19.56 -32.84 4.41
C PRO A 191 -19.91 -33.61 5.69
N THR A 192 -20.01 -32.91 6.82
CA THR A 192 -20.36 -33.49 8.13
C THR A 192 -21.87 -33.63 8.34
N THR A 193 -22.68 -33.43 7.30
CA THR A 193 -24.11 -33.65 7.37
C THR A 193 -24.38 -35.15 7.32
N PRO A 194 -24.94 -35.76 8.37
CA PRO A 194 -25.37 -37.15 8.30
C PRO A 194 -26.43 -37.29 7.21
N ILE A 195 -26.17 -38.14 6.22
CA ILE A 195 -27.20 -38.57 5.27
C ILE A 195 -28.10 -39.53 6.04
N VAL A 196 -29.26 -39.06 6.46
CA VAL A 196 -30.30 -39.91 7.05
C VAL A 196 -31.14 -40.47 5.90
N PRO A 197 -31.11 -41.78 5.62
CA PRO A 197 -32.03 -42.37 4.66
C PRO A 197 -33.45 -42.26 5.23
N VAL A 198 -34.31 -41.48 4.56
CA VAL A 198 -35.73 -41.42 4.87
C VAL A 198 -36.41 -42.60 4.19
N ILE A 199 -36.94 -43.53 4.98
CA ILE A 199 -37.90 -44.53 4.50
C ILE A 199 -39.26 -43.82 4.50
N VAL A 200 -39.80 -43.57 3.32
CA VAL A 200 -41.19 -43.09 3.19
C VAL A 200 -42.09 -44.31 3.19
N GLU A 201 -42.83 -44.53 4.27
CA GLU A 201 -43.92 -45.52 4.26
C GLU A 201 -45.00 -45.08 3.26
N PRO A 202 -45.50 -45.98 2.39
CA PRO A 202 -46.63 -45.68 1.53
C PRO A 202 -47.86 -45.35 2.37
N ASN A 203 -48.52 -44.24 2.06
CA ASN A 203 -49.81 -43.90 2.64
C ASN A 203 -50.86 -44.95 2.21
N PRO A 204 -51.53 -45.66 3.15
CA PRO A 204 -52.50 -46.70 2.81
C PRO A 204 -53.72 -46.19 2.01
N ALA A 205 -53.93 -44.87 1.92
CA ALA A 205 -55.02 -44.27 1.14
C ALA A 205 -54.83 -44.32 -0.40
N GLN A 206 -53.70 -44.82 -0.92
CA GLN A 206 -53.46 -44.98 -2.37
C GLN A 206 -53.46 -46.42 -2.87
N ALA A 207 -53.76 -47.41 -2.01
CA ALA A 207 -54.03 -48.76 -2.47
C ALA A 207 -55.40 -48.80 -3.15
N GLY A 208 -55.40 -48.62 -4.47
CA GLY A 208 -56.59 -48.64 -5.31
C GLY A 208 -57.45 -49.88 -5.07
N SER A 209 -58.76 -49.65 -5.08
CA SER A 209 -59.80 -50.66 -4.99
C SER A 209 -59.65 -51.72 -6.09
N PRO A 210 -59.70 -53.01 -5.77
CA PRO A 210 -59.75 -54.05 -6.81
C PRO A 210 -61.13 -54.03 -7.49
N THR A 211 -61.13 -53.95 -8.83
CA THR A 211 -62.27 -54.29 -9.70
C THR A 211 -62.46 -55.79 -9.81
#